data_AF-A0A3C1Q398-F1
#
_entry.id   AF-A0A3C1Q398-F1
#
_cell.length_a   1.000
_cell.length_b   1.000
_cell.length_c   1.000
_cell.angle_alpha   90.00
_cell.angle_beta   90.00
_cell.angle_gamma   90.00
#
_symmetry.space_group_name_H-M   'P 1'
#
loop_
_entity.id
_entity.type
_entity.pdbx_description
1 polymer ?
#
loop_
_entity_poly.entity_id
_entity_poly.type
_entity_poly.pdbx_seq_one_letter_code
_entity_poly.pdbx_strand_id
1 'polypeptide(L)'
;MLQTLLTGEGDEARKEQFLMHYPHGPHRSNYFTVWRDGDYKVIYHALPETKTTGNRVQFSGGNYEVYHLANDPFEERNLAAVKSTLLKKMMADMIRELEKCGANYPVDESGKEVKPRIPGK
;
A
#
# COMPACT_ATOMS: atom_id res chain seq x y z
N MET A 1 -5.21 -6.21 -23.15
CA MET A 1 -5.84 -7.55 -23.05
C MET A 1 -4.91 -8.43 -22.22
N LEU A 2 -5.40 -9.44 -21.48
CA LEU A 2 -4.56 -10.29 -20.61
C LEU A 2 -3.95 -11.51 -21.34
N GLN A 3 -4.25 -11.70 -22.63
CA GLN A 3 -3.99 -12.93 -23.36
C GLN A 3 -2.52 -13.38 -23.30
N THR A 4 -1.56 -12.47 -23.53
CA THR A 4 -0.12 -12.75 -23.46
C THR A 4 0.30 -13.21 -22.06
N LEU A 5 -0.15 -12.52 -21.01
CA LEU A 5 0.18 -12.87 -19.63
C LEU A 5 -0.37 -14.25 -19.23
N LEU A 6 -1.54 -14.64 -19.77
CA LEU A 6 -2.15 -15.95 -19.49
C LEU A 6 -1.40 -17.13 -20.14
N THR A 7 -0.50 -16.88 -21.09
CA THR A 7 0.39 -17.92 -21.64
C THR A 7 1.71 -18.05 -20.87
N GLY A 8 1.94 -17.21 -19.85
CA GLY A 8 3.19 -17.17 -19.09
C GLY A 8 4.28 -16.28 -19.70
N GLU A 9 3.97 -15.57 -20.79
CA GLU A 9 4.92 -14.64 -21.44
C GLU A 9 4.80 -13.23 -20.87
N GLY A 10 5.92 -12.52 -20.81
CA GLY A 10 5.95 -11.11 -20.44
C GLY A 10 5.24 -10.23 -21.48
N ASP A 11 4.63 -9.14 -21.03
CA ASP A 11 4.00 -8.13 -21.89
C ASP A 11 4.62 -6.75 -21.60
N GLU A 12 5.64 -6.36 -22.38
CA GLU A 12 6.35 -5.09 -22.22
C GLU A 12 5.45 -3.87 -22.43
N ALA A 13 4.33 -4.02 -23.15
CA ALA A 13 3.37 -2.94 -23.34
C ALA A 13 2.52 -2.67 -22.08
N ARG A 14 2.56 -3.58 -21.09
CA ARG A 14 1.78 -3.47 -19.86
C ARG A 14 2.67 -3.07 -18.69
N LYS A 15 2.28 -2.01 -17.99
CA LYS A 15 2.92 -1.63 -16.73
C LYS A 15 2.69 -2.69 -15.66
N GLU A 16 3.75 -3.04 -14.93
CA GLU A 16 3.71 -3.95 -13.79
C GLU A 16 3.19 -3.28 -12.51
N GLN A 17 1.95 -2.80 -12.58
CA GLN A 17 1.34 -2.03 -11.50
C GLN A 17 0.20 -2.80 -10.84
N PHE A 18 0.12 -2.69 -9.51
CA PHE A 18 -0.94 -3.29 -8.70
C PHE A 18 -1.35 -2.35 -7.58
N LEU A 19 -2.65 -2.06 -7.49
CA LEU A 19 -3.29 -1.35 -6.40
C LEU A 19 -4.26 -2.31 -5.70
N MET A 20 -4.09 -2.48 -4.39
CA MET A 20 -5.10 -3.13 -3.55
C MET A 20 -5.43 -2.22 -2.38
N HIS A 21 -6.71 -1.96 -2.19
CA HIS A 21 -7.21 -1.04 -1.20
C HIS A 21 -8.17 -1.74 -0.25
N TYR A 22 -7.83 -1.77 1.04
CA TYR A 22 -8.61 -2.43 2.08
C TYR A 22 -8.98 -1.42 3.19
N PRO A 23 -9.95 -0.51 2.95
CA PRO A 23 -10.23 0.63 3.82
C PRO A 23 -11.17 0.31 4.99
N HIS A 24 -11.26 -0.94 5.44
CA HIS A 24 -12.23 -1.36 6.44
C HIS A 24 -11.65 -2.34 7.47
N GLY A 25 -12.42 -2.51 8.55
CA GLY A 25 -12.15 -3.40 9.69
C GLY A 25 -13.41 -3.49 10.57
N PRO A 26 -13.46 -4.38 11.57
CA PRO A 26 -12.35 -5.23 12.03
C PRO A 26 -12.26 -6.60 11.31
N HIS A 27 -11.04 -6.94 10.89
CA HIS A 27 -10.60 -8.19 10.27
C HIS A 27 -9.21 -8.56 10.81
N ARG A 28 -8.64 -9.69 10.34
CA ARG A 28 -7.26 -10.09 10.69
C ARG A 28 -6.20 -9.08 10.24
N SER A 29 -6.48 -8.34 9.18
CA SER A 29 -5.72 -7.19 8.70
C SER A 29 -6.68 -6.05 8.40
N ASN A 30 -6.36 -4.82 8.81
CA ASN A 30 -7.27 -3.68 8.76
C ASN A 30 -6.64 -2.48 8.07
N TYR A 31 -7.48 -1.65 7.43
CA TYR A 31 -7.17 -0.27 7.07
C TYR A 31 -5.83 -0.06 6.36
N PHE A 32 -5.54 -0.88 5.34
CA PHE A 32 -4.28 -0.79 4.62
C PHE A 32 -4.46 -0.70 3.10
N THR A 33 -3.48 -0.14 2.43
CA THR A 33 -3.43 -0.03 0.96
C THR A 33 -2.06 -0.44 0.46
N VAL A 34 -2.04 -1.23 -0.60
CA VAL A 34 -0.82 -1.69 -1.29
C VAL A 34 -0.73 -1.02 -2.65
N TRP A 35 0.43 -0.45 -2.95
CA TRP A 35 0.80 -0.02 -4.30
C TRP A 35 2.12 -0.68 -4.70
N ARG A 36 2.13 -1.43 -5.80
CA ARG A 36 3.33 -2.00 -6.41
C ARG A 36 3.53 -1.38 -7.79
N ASP A 37 4.77 -0.99 -8.08
CA ASP A 37 5.21 -0.48 -9.39
C ASP A 37 6.56 -1.10 -9.71
N GLY A 38 6.57 -2.10 -10.59
CA GLY A 38 7.72 -2.97 -10.81
C GLY A 38 8.14 -3.68 -9.52
N ASP A 39 9.44 -3.69 -9.22
CA ASP A 39 9.97 -4.39 -8.05
C ASP A 39 9.63 -3.76 -6.69
N TYR A 40 9.18 -2.51 -6.68
CA TYR A 40 8.91 -1.83 -5.42
C TYR A 40 7.46 -1.93 -5.01
N LYS A 41 7.23 -2.25 -3.74
CA LYS A 41 5.93 -2.24 -3.07
C LYS A 41 5.95 -1.25 -1.91
N VAL A 42 4.90 -0.44 -1.80
CA VAL A 42 4.59 0.34 -0.60
C VAL A 42 3.29 -0.18 0.03
N ILE A 43 3.29 -0.28 1.36
CA ILE A 43 2.09 -0.52 2.15
C ILE A 43 1.83 0.72 2.99
N TYR A 44 0.62 1.26 2.87
CA TYR A 44 0.13 2.36 3.70
C TYR A 44 -0.88 1.84 4.71
N HIS A 45 -0.64 2.08 6.00
CA HIS A 45 -1.58 1.81 7.09
C HIS A 45 -2.27 3.12 7.48
N ALA A 46 -3.58 3.23 7.27
CA ALA A 46 -4.33 4.45 7.56
C ALA A 46 -4.52 4.65 9.08
N LEU A 47 -4.78 3.55 9.80
CA LEU A 47 -5.02 3.52 11.24
C LEU A 47 -4.14 2.46 11.91
N PRO A 48 -2.79 2.66 11.95
CA PRO A 48 -1.83 1.61 12.33
C PRO A 48 -2.02 1.11 13.78
N GLU A 49 -2.53 1.96 14.67
CA GLU A 49 -2.76 1.61 16.08
C GLU A 49 -4.09 0.87 16.31
N THR A 50 -4.98 0.84 15.31
CA THR A 50 -6.26 0.14 15.45
C THR A 50 -6.05 -1.36 15.45
N LYS A 51 -6.49 -2.01 16.53
CA LYS A 51 -6.32 -3.44 16.71
C LYS A 51 -7.16 -4.23 15.72
N THR A 52 -6.58 -5.31 15.21
CA THR A 52 -7.23 -6.30 14.35
C THR A 52 -8.03 -7.32 15.16
N THR A 53 -8.77 -8.18 14.48
CA THR A 53 -9.40 -9.34 15.12
C THR A 53 -8.35 -10.16 15.87
N GLY A 54 -8.63 -10.46 17.14
CA GLY A 54 -7.66 -11.09 18.04
C GLY A 54 -6.83 -10.11 18.87
N ASN A 55 -7.19 -8.81 18.88
CA ASN A 55 -6.64 -7.79 19.78
C ASN A 55 -5.14 -7.51 19.56
N ARG A 56 -4.68 -7.58 18.30
CA ARG A 56 -3.28 -7.38 17.91
C ARG A 56 -3.13 -6.11 17.07
N VAL A 57 -2.00 -5.44 17.19
CA VAL A 57 -1.58 -4.39 16.23
C VAL A 57 -0.99 -5.10 15.01
N GLN A 58 -1.45 -4.74 13.81
CA GLN A 58 -1.00 -5.38 12.57
C GLN A 58 0.48 -5.08 12.28
N PHE A 59 0.87 -3.82 12.48
CA PHE A 59 2.20 -3.32 12.21
C PHE A 59 2.49 -2.12 13.12
N SER A 60 3.60 -2.16 13.86
CA SER A 60 3.97 -1.14 14.84
C SER A 60 4.98 -0.11 14.32
N GLY A 61 5.40 -0.19 13.04
CA GLY A 61 6.36 0.75 12.46
C GLY A 61 5.73 2.03 11.88
N GLY A 62 4.51 2.37 12.28
CA GLY A 62 3.78 3.55 11.83
C GLY A 62 2.99 3.30 10.53
N ASN A 63 2.90 4.33 9.68
CA ASN A 63 2.00 4.28 8.52
C ASN A 63 2.62 3.67 7.25
N TYR A 64 3.93 3.46 7.18
CA TYR A 64 4.61 3.22 5.90
C TYR A 64 5.55 2.02 5.95
N GLU A 65 5.41 1.14 4.96
CA GLU A 65 6.37 0.09 4.65
C GLU A 65 6.78 0.18 3.18
N VAL A 66 8.06 -0.02 2.87
CA VAL A 66 8.57 -0.07 1.49
C VAL A 66 9.47 -1.29 1.32
N TYR A 67 9.21 -2.10 0.30
CA TYR A 67 9.95 -3.33 0.02
C TYR A 67 10.42 -3.37 -1.44
N HIS A 68 11.56 -4.04 -1.68
CA HIS A 68 12.07 -4.33 -3.03
C HIS A 68 11.92 -5.83 -3.31
N LEU A 69 10.79 -6.23 -3.90
CA LEU A 69 10.35 -7.62 -3.98
C LEU A 69 11.30 -8.55 -4.75
N ALA A 70 12.06 -8.06 -5.74
CA ALA A 70 13.06 -8.91 -6.42
C ALA A 70 14.26 -9.27 -5.52
N ASN A 71 14.61 -8.44 -4.54
CA ASN A 71 15.73 -8.65 -3.63
C ASN A 71 15.28 -9.09 -2.22
N ASP A 72 14.02 -8.85 -1.89
CA ASP A 72 13.38 -9.11 -0.59
C ASP A 72 11.95 -9.62 -0.82
N PRO A 73 11.79 -10.85 -1.34
CA PRO A 73 10.47 -11.39 -1.70
C PRO A 73 9.58 -11.71 -0.50
N PHE A 74 10.15 -11.78 0.71
CA PHE A 74 9.46 -12.06 1.96
C PHE A 74 9.20 -10.81 2.82
N GLU A 75 9.55 -9.63 2.29
CA GLU A 75 9.27 -8.33 2.93
C GLU A 75 9.90 -8.19 4.32
N GLU A 76 11.12 -8.69 4.48
CA GLU A 76 11.81 -8.72 5.77
C GLU A 76 12.42 -7.37 6.13
N ARG A 77 12.79 -6.55 5.12
CA ARG A 77 13.51 -5.30 5.34
C ARG A 77 12.71 -4.09 4.87
N ASN A 78 12.01 -3.45 5.81
CA ASN A 78 11.33 -2.19 5.54
C ASN A 78 12.32 -1.06 5.20
N LEU A 79 12.22 -0.53 3.99
CA LEU A 79 13.06 0.53 3.43
C LEU A 79 12.47 1.94 3.60
N ALA A 80 11.30 2.11 4.22
CA ALA A 80 10.59 3.38 4.31
C ALA A 80 11.44 4.51 4.92
N ALA A 81 12.23 4.20 5.95
CA ALA A 81 13.10 5.17 6.63
C ALA A 81 14.34 5.56 5.81
N VAL A 82 14.85 4.66 4.97
CA VAL A 82 16.13 4.84 4.25
C VAL A 82 15.94 5.28 2.79
N LYS A 83 14.77 5.01 2.19
CA LYS A 83 14.43 5.40 0.81
C LYS A 83 13.34 6.47 0.78
N SER A 84 13.54 7.58 1.50
CA SER A 84 12.53 8.64 1.68
C SER A 84 12.02 9.26 0.37
N THR A 85 12.90 9.48 -0.62
CA THR A 85 12.51 9.99 -1.94
C THR A 85 11.61 9.00 -2.68
N LEU A 86 11.93 7.70 -2.63
CA LEU A 86 11.12 6.65 -3.25
C LEU A 86 9.76 6.55 -2.55
N LEU A 87 9.74 6.54 -1.22
CA LEU A 87 8.50 6.51 -0.45
C LEU A 87 7.56 7.67 -0.83
N LYS A 88 8.09 8.90 -0.94
CA LYS A 88 7.30 10.05 -1.36
C LYS A 88 6.71 9.87 -2.77
N LYS A 89 7.51 9.35 -3.71
CA LYS A 89 7.03 9.03 -5.08
C LYS A 89 5.92 8.00 -5.03
N MET A 90 6.14 6.86 -4.36
CA MET A 90 5.18 5.76 -4.33
C MET A 90 3.88 6.15 -3.63
N MET A 91 3.93 6.95 -2.56
CA MET A 91 2.73 7.48 -1.91
C MET A 91 1.98 8.46 -2.82
N ALA A 92 2.67 9.31 -3.58
CA ALA A 92 2.02 10.19 -4.55
C ALA A 92 1.33 9.39 -5.67
N ASP A 93 1.97 8.33 -6.16
CA ASP A 93 1.39 7.43 -7.16
C ASP A 93 0.17 6.67 -6.62
N MET A 94 0.24 6.13 -5.40
CA MET A 94 -0.88 5.49 -4.72
C MET A 94 -2.07 6.44 -4.58
N ILE A 95 -1.84 7.66 -4.09
CA ILE A 95 -2.90 8.67 -3.90
C ILE A 95 -3.59 8.96 -5.24
N ARG A 96 -2.79 9.21 -6.29
CA ARG A 96 -3.30 9.49 -7.64
C ARG A 96 -4.17 8.36 -8.18
N GLU A 97 -3.77 7.10 -8.02
CA GLU A 97 -4.57 5.96 -8.49
C GLU A 97 -5.84 5.74 -7.64
N LEU A 98 -5.78 5.96 -6.32
CA LEU A 98 -6.98 5.92 -5.47
C LEU A 98 -8.00 7.00 -5.86
N GLU A 99 -7.54 8.23 -6.11
CA GLU A 99 -8.38 9.34 -6.55
C GLU A 99 -9.01 9.04 -7.92
N LYS A 100 -8.23 8.50 -8.86
CA LYS A 100 -8.71 8.09 -10.19
C LYS A 100 -9.79 7.00 -10.09
N CYS A 101 -9.69 6.11 -9.12
CA CYS A 101 -10.69 5.08 -8.86
C CYS A 101 -11.92 5.58 -8.07
N GLY A 102 -11.93 6.82 -7.59
CA GLY A 102 -12.99 7.33 -6.70
C GLY A 102 -13.08 6.52 -5.41
N ALA A 103 -11.94 6.13 -4.84
CA ALA A 103 -11.89 5.26 -3.67
C ALA A 103 -12.52 5.91 -2.43
N ASN A 104 -13.25 5.10 -1.65
CA ASN A 104 -13.69 5.45 -0.30
C ASN A 104 -12.56 5.23 0.70
N TYR A 105 -12.46 6.07 1.73
CA TYR A 105 -11.40 6.00 2.74
C TYR A 105 -11.93 5.51 4.09
N PRO A 106 -11.06 4.98 4.97
CA PRO A 106 -11.41 4.75 6.36
C PRO A 106 -11.89 6.04 7.02
N VAL A 107 -12.76 5.91 8.03
CA VAL A 107 -13.12 7.02 8.91
C VAL A 107 -12.50 6.82 10.28
N ASP A 108 -12.01 7.90 10.88
CA ASP A 108 -11.52 7.88 12.26
C ASP A 108 -12.69 7.93 13.27
N GLU A 109 -12.35 7.92 14.56
CA GLU A 109 -13.33 7.97 15.66
C GLU A 109 -14.20 9.24 15.65
N SER A 110 -13.76 10.31 14.98
CA SER A 110 -14.53 11.55 14.81
C SER A 110 -15.45 11.54 13.60
N GLY A 111 -15.47 10.43 12.84
CA GLY A 111 -16.23 10.30 11.59
C GLY A 111 -15.56 10.99 10.40
N LYS A 112 -14.28 11.39 10.52
CA LYS A 112 -13.54 12.07 9.46
C LYS A 112 -12.79 11.07 8.60
N GLU A 113 -12.81 11.27 7.28
CA GLU A 113 -12.03 10.47 6.34
C GLU A 113 -10.52 10.56 6.60
N VAL A 114 -9.87 9.40 6.63
CA VAL A 114 -8.43 9.22 6.79
C VAL A 114 -7.81 8.93 5.43
N LYS A 115 -7.50 10.01 4.71
CA LYS A 115 -6.82 9.93 3.40
C LYS A 115 -5.33 9.62 3.55
N PRO A 116 -4.73 8.85 2.63
CA PRO A 116 -3.29 8.63 2.61
C PRO A 116 -2.51 9.94 2.48
N ARG A 117 -1.32 9.97 3.08
CA ARG A 117 -0.47 11.16 3.11
C ARG A 117 0.92 10.86 2.58
N ILE A 118 1.53 11.88 1.97
CA ILE A 118 2.95 11.85 1.63
C ILE A 118 3.73 12.13 2.93
N PRO A 119 4.75 11.32 3.28
CA PRO A 119 5.50 11.53 4.51
C PRO A 119 6.20 12.89 4.54
N GLY A 120 6.07 13.59 5.67
CA GLY A 120 6.63 14.92 5.90
C GLY A 120 5.82 16.07 5.29
N LYS A 121 4.56 15.84 4.91
CA LYS A 121 3.58 16.87 4.54
C LYS A 121 2.43 16.92 5.54
#